data_AF-A0AAD3SMX7-F1
#
_entry.id   AF-A0AAD3SMX7-F1
#
_cell.length_a   1.000
_cell.length_b   1.000
_cell.length_c   1.000
_cell.angle_alpha   90.00
_cell.angle_beta   90.00
_cell.angle_gamma   90.00
#
_symmetry.space_group_name_H-M   'P 1'
#
loop_
_entity.id
_entity.type
_entity.pdbx_description
1 polymer ?
#
loop_
_entity_poly.entity_id
_entity_poly.type
_entity_poly.pdbx_seq_one_letter_code
_entity_poly.pdbx_strand_id
1 'polypeptide(L)'
;MGSAAAIATAIQIVSHRLSEHPSIVGFRWSETQSWGSTWSFLFTSISAYVVLSLTLHIFLCLVRRRRPVPLGPLPALHSLSMALISATIFAGILLSTAAEIRETRWFWHRSKTPFEWLLCFPLGTRPSGRVFFWSYVFYLSRFLHLLRTFFTILRRRKLAFFQLFNHSILIFMSFLWLQFSQSFQVLGIIFTTLVSSAVYGYRFWTAIGLPSACFPFVLNCQIVLLGCNLLGHVGVLTLHFMQQGGCNGIGALWFNSVLNAAILLLFLNFYLKSHLRKNSFSGSAADDYTGLPASAIDAATKKVS
;
A
#
# COMPACT_ATOMS: atom_id res chain seq x y z
N MET A 1 17.95 13.33 -31.66
CA MET A 1 16.59 13.03 -32.20
C MET A 1 16.19 11.55 -32.03
N GLY A 2 17.09 10.58 -32.20
CA GLY A 2 16.76 9.14 -32.06
C GLY A 2 16.32 8.67 -30.66
N SER A 3 16.88 9.21 -29.58
CA SER A 3 16.50 8.80 -28.21
C SER A 3 15.08 9.24 -27.82
N ALA A 4 14.67 10.46 -28.20
CA ALA A 4 13.31 10.96 -27.93
C ALA A 4 12.24 10.18 -28.72
N ALA A 5 12.53 9.79 -29.97
CA ALA A 5 11.63 8.96 -30.77
C ALA A 5 11.50 7.54 -30.19
N ALA A 6 12.61 6.91 -29.78
CA ALA A 6 12.59 5.61 -29.13
C ALA A 6 11.83 5.62 -27.79
N ILE A 7 12.00 6.69 -27.00
CA ILE A 7 11.24 6.91 -25.76
C ILE A 7 9.76 7.08 -26.08
N ALA A 8 9.40 7.87 -27.09
CA ALA A 8 8.00 8.04 -27.51
C ALA A 8 7.37 6.72 -27.97
N THR A 9 8.08 5.92 -28.78
CA THR A 9 7.58 4.60 -29.22
C THR A 9 7.45 3.62 -28.05
N ALA A 10 8.39 3.61 -27.12
CA ALA A 10 8.30 2.80 -25.91
C ALA A 10 7.10 3.23 -25.03
N ILE A 11 6.87 4.53 -24.86
CA ILE A 11 5.71 5.07 -24.13
C ILE A 11 4.41 4.66 -24.84
N GLN A 12 4.35 4.69 -26.16
CA GLN A 12 3.17 4.28 -26.93
C GLN A 12 2.88 2.78 -26.79
N ILE A 13 3.91 1.92 -26.89
CA ILE A 13 3.77 0.47 -26.70
C ILE A 13 3.33 0.15 -25.28
N VAL A 14 3.94 0.80 -24.28
CA VAL A 14 3.60 0.65 -22.87
C VAL A 14 2.17 1.13 -22.61
N SER A 15 1.79 2.28 -23.17
CA SER A 15 0.42 2.80 -23.09
C SER A 15 -0.57 1.80 -23.68
N HIS A 16 -0.37 1.37 -24.92
CA HIS A 16 -1.25 0.42 -25.58
C HIS A 16 -1.39 -0.89 -24.78
N ARG A 17 -0.28 -1.45 -24.27
CA ARG A 17 -0.30 -2.68 -23.46
C ARG A 17 -0.99 -2.50 -22.10
N LEU A 18 -0.87 -1.32 -21.48
CA LEU A 18 -1.36 -1.08 -20.12
C LEU A 18 -2.76 -0.46 -20.06
N SER A 19 -3.22 0.22 -21.11
CA SER A 19 -4.55 0.86 -21.11
C SER A 19 -5.50 0.31 -22.18
N GLU A 20 -5.00 -0.15 -23.33
CA GLU A 20 -5.84 -0.47 -24.50
C GLU A 20 -5.99 -1.97 -24.76
N HIS A 21 -5.28 -2.82 -24.01
CA HIS A 21 -5.40 -4.26 -24.17
C HIS A 21 -6.85 -4.74 -23.93
N PRO A 22 -7.41 -5.64 -24.77
CA PRO A 22 -8.83 -5.99 -24.73
C PRO A 22 -9.30 -6.58 -23.39
N SER A 23 -8.42 -7.29 -22.67
CA SER A 23 -8.71 -7.78 -21.31
C SER A 23 -8.77 -6.69 -20.25
N ILE A 24 -8.18 -5.52 -20.51
CA ILE A 24 -8.17 -4.35 -19.60
C ILE A 24 -9.42 -3.50 -19.86
N VAL A 25 -9.74 -3.25 -21.14
CA VAL A 25 -10.92 -2.46 -21.54
C VAL A 25 -12.21 -3.20 -21.22
N GLY A 26 -12.27 -4.51 -21.50
CA GLY A 26 -13.42 -5.36 -21.24
C GLY A 26 -13.54 -5.85 -19.79
N PHE A 27 -12.68 -5.40 -18.88
CA PHE A 27 -12.68 -5.89 -17.50
C PHE A 27 -13.97 -5.50 -16.77
N ARG A 28 -14.57 -6.48 -16.09
CA ARG A 28 -15.71 -6.28 -15.21
C ARG A 28 -15.48 -7.00 -13.90
N TRP A 29 -15.54 -6.25 -12.80
CA TRP A 29 -15.57 -6.84 -11.48
C TRP A 29 -16.87 -7.63 -11.32
N SER A 30 -16.74 -8.93 -11.07
CA SER A 30 -17.87 -9.84 -10.92
C SER A 30 -17.44 -11.06 -10.12
N GLU A 31 -18.32 -11.50 -9.23
CA GLU A 31 -18.15 -12.68 -8.38
C GLU A 31 -17.88 -13.97 -9.18
N THR A 32 -18.37 -14.06 -10.41
CA THR A 32 -18.25 -15.26 -11.26
C THR A 32 -17.04 -15.25 -12.19
N GLN A 33 -16.50 -14.07 -12.52
CA GLN A 33 -15.44 -13.92 -13.52
C GLN A 33 -14.09 -13.52 -12.90
N SER A 34 -14.10 -12.81 -11.77
CA SER A 34 -12.89 -12.30 -11.13
C SER A 34 -12.46 -13.22 -9.99
N TRP A 35 -11.22 -13.70 -10.01
CA TRP A 35 -10.71 -14.53 -8.93
C TRP A 35 -10.61 -13.74 -7.62
N GLY A 36 -11.04 -14.35 -6.52
CA GLY A 36 -10.97 -13.74 -5.18
C GLY A 36 -11.90 -12.55 -4.95
N SER A 37 -12.97 -12.47 -5.73
CA SER A 37 -14.00 -11.42 -5.64
C SER A 37 -15.15 -11.72 -4.69
N THR A 38 -15.20 -12.93 -4.11
CA THR A 38 -16.23 -13.31 -3.14
C THR A 38 -15.87 -12.90 -1.72
N TRP A 39 -16.87 -12.54 -0.91
CA TRP A 39 -16.71 -12.26 0.51
C TRP A 39 -16.11 -13.44 1.28
N SER A 40 -16.53 -14.66 0.95
CA SER A 40 -15.97 -15.87 1.56
C SER A 40 -14.47 -15.96 1.30
N PHE A 41 -14.02 -15.73 0.07
CA PHE A 41 -12.60 -15.76 -0.25
C PHE A 41 -11.81 -14.71 0.55
N LEU A 42 -12.35 -13.49 0.65
CA LEU A 42 -11.73 -12.41 1.42
C LEU A 42 -11.51 -12.83 2.88
N PHE A 43 -12.57 -13.22 3.59
CA PHE A 43 -12.45 -13.59 5.00
C PHE A 43 -11.60 -14.84 5.20
N THR A 44 -11.76 -15.87 4.37
CA THR A 44 -10.94 -17.08 4.42
C THR A 44 -9.46 -16.75 4.21
N SER A 45 -9.12 -15.88 3.26
CA SER A 45 -7.74 -15.51 2.98
C SER A 45 -7.09 -14.70 4.12
N ILE A 46 -7.84 -13.77 4.72
CA ILE A 46 -7.37 -12.99 5.89
C ILE A 46 -7.19 -13.92 7.10
N SER A 47 -8.16 -14.80 7.38
CA SER A 47 -8.06 -15.78 8.46
C SER A 47 -6.90 -16.74 8.25
N ALA A 48 -6.73 -17.28 7.04
CA ALA A 48 -5.60 -18.15 6.70
C ALA A 48 -4.26 -17.42 6.88
N TYR A 49 -4.17 -16.14 6.48
CA TYR A 49 -2.98 -15.32 6.70
C TYR A 49 -2.63 -15.17 8.19
N VAL A 50 -3.62 -14.86 9.03
CA VAL A 50 -3.43 -14.69 10.47
C VAL A 50 -3.03 -16.01 11.12
N VAL A 51 -3.77 -17.08 10.84
CA VAL A 51 -3.49 -18.43 11.36
C VAL A 51 -2.09 -18.87 10.95
N LEU A 52 -1.74 -18.80 9.66
CA LEU A 52 -0.42 -19.21 9.19
C LEU A 52 0.71 -18.38 9.82
N SER A 53 0.50 -17.07 10.01
CA SER A 53 1.48 -16.21 10.67
C SER A 53 1.67 -16.56 12.15
N LEU A 54 0.58 -16.85 12.87
CA LEU A 54 0.61 -17.27 14.26
C LEU A 54 1.25 -18.64 14.41
N THR A 55 0.83 -19.62 13.61
CA THR A 55 1.39 -20.97 13.61
C THR A 55 2.89 -20.94 13.33
N LEU A 56 3.32 -20.16 12.33
CA LEU A 56 4.75 -20.00 12.03
C LEU A 56 5.51 -19.36 13.19
N HIS A 57 4.94 -18.33 13.83
CA HIS A 57 5.56 -17.67 14.97
C HIS A 57 5.70 -18.62 16.16
N ILE A 58 4.63 -19.33 16.52
CA ILE A 58 4.61 -20.31 17.62
C ILE A 58 5.60 -21.43 17.33
N PHE A 59 5.59 -22.00 16.11
CA PHE A 59 6.54 -23.03 15.71
C PHE A 59 8.00 -22.59 15.89
N LEU A 60 8.35 -21.38 15.43
CA LEU A 60 9.71 -20.86 15.61
C LEU A 60 10.09 -20.60 17.07
N CYS A 61 9.12 -20.24 17.92
CA CYS A 61 9.31 -20.11 19.37
C CYS A 61 9.53 -21.47 20.03
N LEU A 62 8.75 -22.50 19.65
CA LEU A 62 8.84 -23.86 20.17
C LEU A 62 10.15 -24.54 19.79
N VAL A 63 10.60 -24.40 18.54
CA VAL A 63 11.83 -25.02 18.05
C VAL A 63 13.10 -24.45 18.72
N ARG A 64 12.98 -23.40 19.56
CA ARG A 64 14.08 -22.77 20.34
C ARG A 64 15.36 -22.55 19.55
N ARG A 65 15.27 -22.45 18.22
CA ARG A 65 16.42 -22.28 17.34
C ARG A 65 17.16 -21.03 17.82
N ARG A 66 18.49 -20.94 17.89
CA ARG A 66 19.13 -19.69 18.35
C ARG A 66 19.49 -18.71 17.22
N ARG A 67 19.53 -19.19 15.98
CA ARG A 67 19.97 -18.39 14.82
C ARG A 67 18.80 -17.96 13.91
N PRO A 68 18.82 -16.73 13.36
CA PRO A 68 17.85 -16.29 12.36
C PRO A 68 17.95 -17.16 11.10
N VAL A 69 16.84 -17.38 10.39
CA VAL A 69 16.84 -18.16 9.14
C VAL A 69 17.53 -17.34 8.06
N PRO A 70 18.62 -17.83 7.44
CA PRO A 70 19.27 -17.13 6.33
C PRO A 70 18.36 -17.24 5.09
N LEU A 71 17.52 -16.23 4.88
CA LEU A 71 16.62 -16.15 3.71
C LEU A 71 17.36 -15.81 2.40
N GLY A 72 18.69 -15.65 2.44
CA GLY A 72 19.50 -15.31 1.27
C GLY A 72 18.98 -14.08 0.50
N PRO A 73 19.01 -14.10 -0.84
CA PRO A 73 18.56 -12.98 -1.68
C PRO A 73 17.02 -12.87 -1.79
N LEU A 74 16.25 -13.80 -1.23
CA LEU A 74 14.79 -13.85 -1.40
C LEU A 74 14.09 -12.53 -1.02
N PRO A 75 14.43 -11.86 0.11
CA PRO A 75 13.74 -10.62 0.47
C PRO A 75 14.16 -9.43 -0.40
N ALA A 76 15.34 -9.49 -1.04
CA ALA A 76 15.77 -8.50 -2.01
C ALA A 76 15.00 -8.67 -3.32
N LEU A 77 14.91 -9.91 -3.84
CA LEU A 77 14.11 -10.24 -5.02
C LEU A 77 12.63 -9.90 -4.83
N HIS A 78 12.07 -10.20 -3.66
CA HIS A 78 10.71 -9.80 -3.31
C HIS A 78 10.56 -8.27 -3.34
N SER A 79 11.48 -7.53 -2.72
CA SER A 79 11.43 -6.06 -2.73
C SER A 79 11.51 -5.49 -4.15
N LEU A 80 12.35 -6.05 -5.02
CA LEU A 80 12.42 -5.66 -6.43
C LEU A 80 11.10 -5.95 -7.15
N SER A 81 10.54 -7.16 -6.99
CA SER A 81 9.27 -7.52 -7.61
C SER A 81 8.13 -6.60 -7.17
N MET A 82 8.07 -6.24 -5.89
CA MET A 82 7.06 -5.33 -5.35
C MET A 82 7.23 -3.91 -5.88
N ALA A 83 8.47 -3.44 -6.05
CA ALA A 83 8.75 -2.13 -6.64
C ALA A 83 8.28 -2.08 -8.10
N LEU A 84 8.62 -3.10 -8.89
CA LEU A 84 8.21 -3.21 -10.29
C LEU A 84 6.69 -3.30 -10.43
N ILE A 85 6.03 -4.19 -9.68
CA ILE A 85 4.57 -4.32 -9.69
C ILE A 85 3.90 -3.00 -9.30
N SER A 86 4.41 -2.32 -8.27
CA SER A 86 3.87 -1.02 -7.84
C SER A 86 4.05 0.05 -8.92
N ALA A 87 5.21 0.09 -9.58
CA ALA A 87 5.46 1.01 -10.70
C ALA A 87 4.56 0.73 -11.91
N THR A 88 4.33 -0.54 -12.24
CA THR A 88 3.42 -0.94 -13.31
C THR A 88 1.98 -0.56 -13.00
N ILE A 89 1.50 -0.80 -11.77
CA ILE A 89 0.16 -0.38 -11.36
C ILE A 89 0.04 1.15 -11.38
N PHE A 90 1.04 1.87 -10.88
CA PHE A 90 1.07 3.33 -10.92
C PHE A 90 0.96 3.86 -12.36
N ALA A 91 1.77 3.34 -13.28
CA ALA A 91 1.72 3.74 -14.68
C ALA A 91 0.37 3.37 -15.31
N GLY A 92 -0.11 2.15 -15.07
CA GLY A 92 -1.35 1.63 -15.62
C GLY A 92 -2.58 2.42 -15.17
N ILE A 93 -2.71 2.69 -13.86
CA ILE A 93 -3.81 3.49 -13.32
C ILE A 93 -3.73 4.93 -13.83
N LEU A 94 -2.54 5.53 -13.91
CA LEU A 94 -2.35 6.91 -14.36
C LEU A 94 -2.72 7.07 -15.84
N LEU A 95 -2.25 6.16 -16.69
CA LEU A 95 -2.56 6.15 -18.13
C LEU A 95 -4.03 5.85 -18.39
N SER A 96 -4.61 4.87 -17.68
CA SER A 96 -6.04 4.55 -17.78
C SER A 96 -6.90 5.74 -17.35
N THR A 97 -6.52 6.41 -16.26
CA THR A 97 -7.18 7.62 -15.77
C THR A 97 -7.10 8.76 -16.79
N ALA A 98 -5.92 8.99 -17.37
CA ALA A 98 -5.74 10.02 -18.39
C ALA A 98 -6.57 9.73 -19.66
N ALA A 99 -6.68 8.47 -20.07
CA ALA A 99 -7.52 8.05 -21.19
C ALA A 99 -9.01 8.26 -20.89
N GLU A 100 -9.50 7.83 -19.72
CA GLU A 100 -10.89 8.05 -19.30
C GLU A 100 -11.24 9.54 -19.24
N ILE A 101 -10.36 10.38 -18.67
CA ILE A 101 -10.57 11.84 -18.61
C ILE A 101 -10.61 12.44 -20.01
N ARG A 102 -9.76 11.97 -20.94
CA ARG A 102 -9.72 12.48 -22.31
C ARG A 102 -10.98 12.11 -23.09
N GLU A 103 -11.46 10.87 -22.97
CA GLU A 103 -12.66 10.39 -23.65
C GLU A 103 -13.93 11.03 -23.08
N THR A 104 -14.01 11.18 -21.76
CA THR A 104 -15.18 11.81 -21.11
C THR A 104 -15.16 13.34 -21.20
N ARG A 105 -14.05 13.97 -21.62
CA ARG A 105 -13.91 15.44 -21.74
C ARG A 105 -15.03 16.10 -22.53
N TRP A 106 -15.54 15.44 -23.57
CA TRP A 106 -16.64 15.96 -24.39
C TRP A 106 -17.99 15.93 -23.65
N PHE A 107 -18.20 14.95 -22.76
CA PHE A 107 -19.40 14.82 -21.93
C PHE A 107 -19.47 15.86 -20.80
N TRP A 108 -18.32 16.38 -20.35
CA TRP A 108 -18.18 17.27 -19.19
C TRP A 108 -17.87 18.74 -19.53
N HIS A 109 -18.25 19.21 -20.72
CA HIS A 109 -17.83 20.50 -21.29
C HIS A 109 -18.12 21.76 -20.43
N ARG A 110 -18.84 21.69 -19.28
CA ARG A 110 -19.19 22.92 -18.55
C ARG A 110 -19.28 22.88 -17.02
N SER A 111 -19.02 21.78 -16.32
CA SER A 111 -19.35 21.74 -14.88
C SER A 111 -18.45 20.96 -13.92
N LYS A 112 -17.46 20.16 -14.36
CA LYS A 112 -16.57 19.45 -13.40
C LYS A 112 -15.09 19.48 -13.79
N THR A 113 -14.24 19.64 -12.78
CA THR A 113 -12.78 19.56 -12.96
C THR A 113 -12.31 18.09 -12.96
N PRO A 114 -11.19 17.75 -13.64
CA PRO A 114 -10.63 16.39 -13.60
C PRO A 114 -10.35 15.89 -12.18
N PHE A 115 -9.97 16.79 -11.26
CA PHE A 115 -9.76 16.47 -9.85
C PHE A 115 -11.05 16.11 -9.13
N GLU A 116 -12.17 16.76 -9.43
CA GLU A 116 -13.47 16.40 -8.85
C GLU A 116 -13.92 14.99 -9.26
N TRP A 117 -13.66 14.58 -10.50
CA TRP A 117 -13.95 13.22 -10.95
C TRP A 117 -13.10 12.16 -10.23
N LEU A 118 -11.81 12.47 -10.00
CA LEU A 118 -10.89 11.60 -9.24
C LEU A 118 -11.29 11.45 -7.78
N LEU A 119 -11.89 12.48 -7.20
CA LEU A 119 -12.35 12.48 -5.81
C LEU A 119 -13.76 11.90 -5.67
N CYS A 120 -14.65 12.11 -6.64
CA CYS A 120 -16.06 11.75 -6.55
C CYS A 120 -16.56 11.11 -7.85
N PHE A 121 -16.80 9.80 -7.81
CA PHE A 121 -17.44 9.10 -8.92
C PHE A 121 -18.95 9.35 -8.91
N PRO A 122 -19.58 9.49 -10.10
CA PRO A 122 -21.02 9.64 -10.20
C PRO A 122 -21.73 8.38 -9.66
N LEU A 123 -22.91 8.58 -9.05
CA LEU A 123 -23.73 7.48 -8.54
C LEU A 123 -24.06 6.48 -9.64
N GLY A 124 -24.02 5.18 -9.32
CA GLY A 124 -24.32 4.11 -10.27
C GLY A 124 -23.15 3.72 -11.19
N THR A 125 -21.93 4.20 -10.92
CA THR A 125 -20.73 3.76 -11.65
C THR A 125 -20.53 2.25 -11.51
N ARG A 126 -20.70 1.54 -12.63
CA ARG A 126 -20.44 0.08 -12.68
C ARG A 126 -18.94 -0.16 -12.51
N PRO A 127 -18.51 -1.17 -11.71
CA PRO A 127 -17.10 -1.52 -11.53
C PRO A 127 -16.57 -2.22 -12.79
N SER A 128 -16.40 -1.45 -13.86
CA SER A 128 -16.00 -1.96 -15.18
C SER A 128 -15.13 -0.95 -15.90
N GLY A 129 -14.21 -1.45 -16.72
CA GLY A 129 -13.28 -0.65 -17.49
C GLY A 129 -11.86 -0.60 -16.91
N ARG A 130 -11.03 0.21 -17.57
CA ARG A 130 -9.58 0.21 -17.45
C ARG A 130 -9.09 0.50 -16.02
N VAL A 131 -9.74 1.44 -15.35
CA VAL A 131 -9.40 1.86 -13.97
C VAL A 131 -9.68 0.74 -12.96
N PHE A 132 -10.76 -0.01 -13.15
CA PHE A 132 -11.12 -1.13 -12.27
C PHE A 132 -10.21 -2.34 -12.48
N PHE A 133 -9.70 -2.56 -13.69
CA PHE A 133 -8.66 -3.57 -13.95
C PHE A 133 -7.41 -3.31 -13.11
N TRP A 134 -6.85 -2.09 -13.16
CA TRP A 134 -5.66 -1.74 -12.39
C TRP A 134 -5.90 -1.76 -10.88
N SER A 135 -7.12 -1.45 -10.46
CA SER A 135 -7.55 -1.60 -9.08
C SER A 135 -7.61 -3.06 -8.63
N TYR A 136 -8.02 -3.98 -9.52
CA TYR A 136 -7.98 -5.40 -9.27
C TYR A 136 -6.54 -5.93 -9.18
N VAL A 137 -5.66 -5.50 -10.08
CA VAL A 137 -4.22 -5.82 -9.99
C VAL A 137 -3.62 -5.28 -8.69
N PHE A 138 -4.03 -4.09 -8.25
CA PHE A 138 -3.67 -3.53 -6.95
C PHE A 138 -4.15 -4.40 -5.79
N TYR A 139 -5.40 -4.86 -5.79
CA TYR A 139 -5.92 -5.81 -4.80
C TYR A 139 -5.08 -7.10 -4.76
N LEU A 140 -4.78 -7.70 -5.92
CA LEU A 140 -3.90 -8.88 -6.00
C LEU A 140 -2.51 -8.63 -5.43
N SER A 141 -1.94 -7.45 -5.70
CA SER A 141 -0.63 -7.07 -5.16
C SER A 141 -0.60 -7.07 -3.63
N ARG A 142 -1.74 -6.88 -2.95
CA ARG A 142 -1.83 -6.87 -1.47
C ARG A 142 -1.52 -8.25 -0.89
N PHE A 143 -1.85 -9.34 -1.59
CA PHE A 143 -1.46 -10.68 -1.18
C PHE A 143 0.05 -10.88 -1.24
N LEU A 144 0.72 -10.31 -2.25
CA LEU A 144 2.19 -10.34 -2.33
C LEU A 144 2.85 -9.53 -1.21
N HIS A 145 2.18 -8.49 -0.68
CA HIS A 145 2.67 -7.77 0.49
C HIS A 145 2.67 -8.64 1.76
N LEU A 146 1.79 -9.64 1.87
CA LEU A 146 1.72 -10.56 3.03
C LEU A 146 3.02 -11.35 3.22
N LEU A 147 3.72 -11.68 2.12
CA LEU A 147 5.01 -12.37 2.15
C LEU A 147 6.05 -11.68 3.02
N ARG A 148 5.98 -10.35 3.12
CA ARG A 148 6.85 -9.57 3.99
C ARG A 148 6.69 -9.94 5.47
N THR A 149 5.48 -10.24 5.90
CA THR A 149 5.23 -10.69 7.28
C THR A 149 5.87 -12.04 7.53
N PHE A 150 5.75 -12.99 6.60
CA PHE A 150 6.44 -14.27 6.69
C PHE A 150 7.97 -14.11 6.74
N PHE A 151 8.56 -13.27 5.88
CA PHE A 151 10.01 -12.98 5.95
C PHE A 151 10.41 -12.32 7.28
N THR A 152 9.57 -11.45 7.83
CA THR A 152 9.83 -10.78 9.11
C THR A 152 9.80 -11.79 10.27
N ILE A 153 8.83 -12.70 10.28
CA ILE A 153 8.72 -13.78 11.26
C ILE A 153 9.92 -14.72 11.15
N LEU A 154 10.28 -15.17 9.95
CA LEU A 154 11.42 -16.08 9.71
C LEU A 154 12.76 -15.46 10.10
N ARG A 155 12.96 -14.17 9.82
CA ARG A 155 14.23 -13.47 10.07
C ARG A 155 14.38 -12.98 11.50
N ARG A 156 13.35 -12.32 12.03
CA ARG A 156 13.40 -11.61 13.33
C ARG A 156 12.65 -12.31 14.45
N ARG A 157 11.81 -13.31 14.15
CA ARG A 157 10.91 -14.00 15.09
C ARG A 157 10.04 -13.07 15.92
N LYS A 158 9.75 -11.91 15.37
CA LYS A 158 8.87 -10.93 15.99
C LYS A 158 7.64 -10.84 15.12
N LEU A 159 6.51 -11.20 15.71
CA LEU A 159 5.21 -10.95 15.14
C LEU A 159 4.70 -9.63 15.72
N ALA A 160 4.75 -8.58 14.91
CA ALA A 160 4.18 -7.30 15.30
C ALA A 160 2.68 -7.29 14.99
N PHE A 161 1.85 -7.14 16.03
CA PHE A 161 0.39 -7.00 15.87
C PHE A 161 0.03 -5.92 14.86
N PHE A 162 0.67 -4.75 14.96
CA PHE A 162 0.48 -3.65 14.01
C PHE A 162 0.71 -4.08 12.56
N GLN A 163 1.72 -4.90 12.31
CA GLN A 163 2.01 -5.37 10.96
C GLN A 163 0.92 -6.31 10.45
N LEU A 164 0.46 -7.27 11.26
CA LEU A 164 -0.64 -8.17 10.87
C LEU A 164 -1.94 -7.40 10.61
N PHE A 165 -2.30 -6.52 11.54
CA PHE A 165 -3.51 -5.72 11.48
C PHE A 165 -3.52 -4.80 10.25
N ASN A 166 -2.41 -4.08 10.02
CA ASN A 166 -2.29 -3.17 8.89
C ASN A 166 -2.41 -3.91 7.54
N HIS A 167 -1.72 -5.04 7.35
CA HIS A 167 -1.82 -5.78 6.08
C HIS A 167 -3.22 -6.38 5.87
N SER A 168 -3.88 -6.85 6.93
CA SER A 168 -5.24 -7.41 6.86
C SER A 168 -6.25 -6.33 6.48
N ILE A 169 -6.17 -5.16 7.12
CA ILE A 169 -7.02 -4.02 6.79
C ILE A 169 -6.79 -3.55 5.36
N LEU A 170 -5.54 -3.44 4.92
CA LEU A 170 -5.24 -2.97 3.56
C LEU A 170 -5.82 -3.92 2.48
N ILE A 171 -5.89 -5.22 2.73
CA ILE A 171 -6.60 -6.17 1.84
C ILE A 171 -8.09 -5.89 1.86
N PHE A 172 -8.69 -5.79 3.05
CA PHE A 172 -10.12 -5.53 3.22
C PHE A 172 -10.55 -4.22 2.56
N MET A 173 -9.78 -3.14 2.76
CA MET A 173 -9.95 -1.83 2.11
C MET A 173 -9.97 -1.95 0.59
N SER A 174 -8.98 -2.64 0.03
CA SER A 174 -8.81 -2.79 -1.41
C SER A 174 -9.98 -3.59 -2.02
N PHE A 175 -10.52 -4.56 -1.29
CA PHE A 175 -11.72 -5.28 -1.68
C PHE A 175 -12.95 -4.37 -1.66
N LEU A 176 -13.16 -3.61 -0.57
CA LEU A 176 -14.28 -2.68 -0.48
C LEU A 176 -14.27 -1.61 -1.57
N TRP A 177 -13.08 -1.15 -1.96
CA TRP A 177 -12.90 -0.22 -3.07
C TRP A 177 -13.52 -0.79 -4.35
N LEU A 178 -13.16 -2.03 -4.73
CA LEU A 178 -13.69 -2.71 -5.90
C LEU A 178 -15.19 -3.02 -5.79
N GLN A 179 -15.64 -3.54 -4.64
CA GLN A 179 -17.01 -4.00 -4.45
C GLN A 179 -18.03 -2.86 -4.51
N PHE A 180 -17.70 -1.70 -3.94
CA PHE A 180 -18.60 -0.55 -3.87
C PHE A 180 -18.23 0.56 -4.85
N SER A 181 -17.27 0.34 -5.75
CA SER A 181 -16.73 1.34 -6.67
C SER A 181 -16.47 2.67 -5.94
N GLN A 182 -15.70 2.58 -4.84
CA GLN A 182 -15.59 3.67 -3.90
C GLN A 182 -14.94 4.91 -4.54
N SER A 183 -15.58 6.06 -4.36
CA SER A 183 -14.96 7.36 -4.63
C SER A 183 -13.64 7.50 -3.84
N PHE A 184 -12.63 8.19 -4.39
CA PHE A 184 -11.23 8.26 -3.90
C PHE A 184 -10.30 7.07 -4.24
N GLN A 185 -10.82 5.92 -4.67
CA GLN A 185 -10.02 4.73 -4.94
C GLN A 185 -8.83 4.99 -5.89
N VAL A 186 -9.03 5.75 -6.96
CA VAL A 186 -7.98 6.02 -7.97
C VAL A 186 -6.81 6.79 -7.37
N LEU A 187 -7.09 7.90 -6.67
CA LEU A 187 -6.07 8.69 -6.00
C LEU A 187 -5.37 7.90 -4.90
N GLY A 188 -6.14 7.13 -4.11
CA GLY A 188 -5.61 6.23 -3.10
C GLY A 188 -4.62 5.21 -3.68
N ILE A 189 -4.94 4.60 -4.83
CA ILE A 189 -4.05 3.69 -5.55
C ILE A 189 -2.81 4.43 -6.05
N ILE A 190 -2.96 5.57 -6.72
CA ILE A 190 -1.84 6.36 -7.26
C ILE A 190 -0.83 6.70 -6.16
N PHE A 191 -1.28 7.29 -5.05
CA PHE A 191 -0.39 7.67 -3.96
C PHE A 191 0.26 6.45 -3.30
N THR A 192 -0.54 5.40 -3.04
CA THR A 192 -0.03 4.19 -2.39
C THR A 192 1.00 3.48 -3.26
N THR A 193 0.76 3.36 -4.56
CA THR A 193 1.67 2.68 -5.49
C THR A 193 2.95 3.47 -5.74
N LEU A 194 2.87 4.79 -5.84
CA LEU A 194 4.04 5.67 -5.95
C LEU A 194 4.95 5.52 -4.73
N VAL A 195 4.39 5.66 -3.53
CA VAL A 195 5.15 5.51 -2.27
C VAL A 195 5.66 4.09 -2.11
N SER A 196 4.87 3.07 -2.46
CA SER A 196 5.29 1.68 -2.40
C SER A 196 6.47 1.41 -3.33
N SER A 197 6.42 1.90 -4.58
CA SER A 197 7.52 1.78 -5.53
C SER A 197 8.82 2.37 -4.97
N ALA A 198 8.77 3.59 -4.43
CA ALA A 198 9.91 4.26 -3.82
C ALA A 198 10.45 3.51 -2.58
N VAL A 199 9.57 3.10 -1.67
CA VAL A 199 9.95 2.39 -0.43
C VAL A 199 10.55 1.02 -0.72
N TYR A 200 9.95 0.24 -1.63
CA TYR A 200 10.47 -1.09 -1.97
C TYR A 200 11.73 -1.01 -2.84
N GLY A 201 11.82 -0.03 -3.75
CA GLY A 201 13.04 0.26 -4.50
C GLY A 201 14.19 0.62 -3.58
N TYR A 202 13.97 1.49 -2.59
CA TYR A 202 14.96 1.83 -1.57
C TYR A 202 15.41 0.63 -0.72
N ARG A 203 14.48 -0.29 -0.41
CA ARG A 203 14.83 -1.53 0.31
C ARG A 203 15.67 -2.48 -0.54
N PHE A 204 15.37 -2.58 -1.82
CA PHE A 204 16.20 -3.37 -2.74
C PHE A 204 17.60 -2.76 -2.89
N TRP A 205 17.67 -1.44 -3.09
CA TRP A 205 18.92 -0.66 -3.14
C TRP A 205 19.82 -0.96 -1.93
N THR A 206 19.27 -0.81 -0.72
CA THR A 206 20.02 -1.09 0.52
C THR A 206 20.31 -2.58 0.74
N ALA A 207 19.52 -3.49 0.15
CA ALA A 207 19.76 -4.94 0.25
C ALA A 207 20.93 -5.42 -0.63
N ILE A 208 21.24 -4.72 -1.72
CA ILE A 208 22.40 -5.02 -2.58
C ILE A 208 23.72 -4.51 -1.97
N GLY A 209 23.66 -3.75 -0.87
CA GLY A 209 24.84 -3.23 -0.18
C GLY A 209 25.17 -1.78 -0.54
N LEU A 210 24.28 -1.08 -1.27
CA LEU A 210 24.43 0.35 -1.53
C LEU A 210 24.14 1.17 -0.25
N PRO A 211 24.74 2.38 -0.13
CA PRO A 211 24.62 3.18 1.07
C PRO A 211 23.16 3.55 1.38
N SER A 212 22.81 3.47 2.67
CA SER A 212 21.53 3.92 3.20
C SER A 212 21.50 5.44 3.28
N ALA A 213 20.34 6.06 3.07
CA ALA A 213 20.13 7.46 3.35
C ALA A 213 20.37 7.77 4.84
N CYS A 214 20.91 8.96 5.11
CA CYS A 214 21.21 9.46 6.46
C CYS A 214 19.94 9.80 7.28
N PHE A 215 18.79 9.89 6.61
CA PHE A 215 17.49 10.18 7.22
C PHE A 215 16.53 8.98 7.08
N PRO A 216 15.49 8.86 7.92
CA PRO A 216 14.54 7.75 7.88
C PRO A 216 13.57 7.86 6.69
N PHE A 217 14.08 7.69 5.46
CA PHE A 217 13.37 7.85 4.19
C PHE A 217 12.03 7.09 4.16
N VAL A 218 12.03 5.80 4.50
CA VAL A 218 10.83 4.96 4.50
C VAL A 218 9.75 5.51 5.43
N LEU A 219 10.13 6.04 6.59
CA LEU A 219 9.19 6.58 7.57
C LEU A 219 8.56 7.88 7.07
N ASN A 220 9.38 8.77 6.51
CA ASN A 220 8.91 10.04 5.93
C ASN A 220 7.91 9.78 4.78
N CYS A 221 8.22 8.82 3.89
CA CYS A 221 7.29 8.45 2.83
C CYS A 221 5.95 7.90 3.37
N GLN A 222 5.99 7.13 4.47
CA GLN A 222 4.76 6.62 5.10
C GLN A 222 3.94 7.74 5.75
N ILE A 223 4.58 8.71 6.40
CA ILE A 223 3.90 9.88 6.97
C ILE A 223 3.24 10.70 5.86
N VAL A 224 3.94 10.97 4.76
CA VAL A 224 3.40 11.68 3.61
C VAL A 224 2.20 10.93 3.02
N LEU A 225 2.32 9.61 2.80
CA LEU A 225 1.22 8.80 2.28
C LEU A 225 -0.02 8.89 3.17
N LEU A 226 0.17 8.78 4.47
CA LEU A 226 -0.91 8.80 5.44
C LEU A 226 -1.58 10.17 5.51
N GLY A 227 -0.79 11.25 5.45
CA GLY A 227 -1.29 12.63 5.35
C GLY A 227 -2.07 12.87 4.06
N CYS A 228 -1.55 12.44 2.91
CA CYS A 228 -2.25 12.56 1.63
C CYS A 228 -3.57 11.78 1.60
N ASN A 229 -3.61 10.58 2.19
CA ASN A 229 -4.86 9.81 2.31
C ASN A 229 -5.86 10.54 3.21
N LEU A 230 -5.44 11.05 4.36
CA LEU A 230 -6.31 11.80 5.27
C LEU A 230 -6.92 13.03 4.59
N LEU A 231 -6.09 13.84 3.92
CA LEU A 231 -6.54 15.01 3.17
C LEU A 231 -7.49 14.64 2.03
N GLY A 232 -7.22 13.52 1.34
CA GLY A 232 -8.09 13.00 0.29
C GLY A 232 -9.47 12.59 0.81
N HIS A 233 -9.53 11.88 1.94
CA HIS A 233 -10.79 11.52 2.59
C HIS A 233 -11.60 12.74 3.04
N VAL A 234 -10.93 13.77 3.59
CA VAL A 234 -11.59 15.05 3.93
C VAL A 234 -12.12 15.74 2.66
N GLY A 235 -11.34 15.78 1.58
CA GLY A 235 -11.76 16.38 0.31
C GLY A 235 -13.00 15.72 -0.29
N VAL A 236 -13.09 14.39 -0.25
CA VAL A 236 -14.27 13.65 -0.72
C VAL A 236 -15.49 13.95 0.12
N LEU A 237 -15.33 14.04 1.45
CA LEU A 237 -16.43 14.37 2.36
C LEU A 237 -16.96 15.79 2.10
N THR A 238 -16.06 16.75 1.92
CA THR A 238 -16.44 18.13 1.55
C THR A 238 -17.20 18.16 0.23
N LEU A 239 -16.70 17.47 -0.82
CA LEU A 239 -17.39 17.40 -2.11
C LEU A 239 -18.74 16.69 -2.02
N HIS A 240 -18.87 15.67 -1.17
CA HIS A 240 -20.14 14.99 -0.95
C HIS A 240 -21.21 15.93 -0.36
N PHE A 241 -20.84 16.78 0.60
CA PHE A 241 -21.76 17.75 1.18
C PHE A 241 -22.04 18.95 0.27
N MET A 242 -21.08 19.33 -0.58
CA MET A 242 -21.26 20.46 -1.52
C MET A 242 -22.02 20.07 -2.80
N GLN A 243 -21.95 18.81 -3.25
CA GLN A 243 -22.63 18.34 -4.46
C GLN A 243 -24.01 17.75 -4.15
N GLN A 244 -25.07 18.30 -4.75
CA GLN A 244 -26.45 17.84 -4.56
C GLN A 244 -26.71 16.38 -5.01
N GLY A 245 -25.78 15.77 -5.76
CA GLY A 245 -25.91 14.42 -6.31
C GLY A 245 -25.16 13.31 -5.57
N GLY A 246 -24.43 13.60 -4.49
CA GLY A 246 -23.66 12.60 -3.73
C GLY A 246 -22.51 11.92 -4.51
N CYS A 247 -21.73 11.09 -3.82
CA CYS A 247 -20.61 10.34 -4.39
C CYS A 247 -20.83 8.85 -4.21
N ASN A 248 -20.42 8.05 -5.19
CA ASN A 248 -20.59 6.60 -5.13
C ASN A 248 -19.77 5.96 -4.00
N GLY A 249 -20.34 4.97 -3.32
CA GLY A 249 -19.67 4.21 -2.26
C GLY A 249 -19.48 4.96 -0.94
N ILE A 250 -20.36 5.89 -0.58
CA ILE A 250 -20.23 6.70 0.65
C ILE A 250 -20.14 5.86 1.95
N GLY A 251 -20.86 4.75 2.03
CA GLY A 251 -20.79 3.83 3.18
C GLY A 251 -19.44 3.14 3.29
N ALA A 252 -18.90 2.66 2.16
CA ALA A 252 -17.56 2.09 2.10
C ALA A 252 -16.48 3.13 2.39
N LEU A 253 -16.67 4.38 1.94
CA LEU A 253 -15.77 5.50 2.26
C LEU A 253 -15.72 5.74 3.77
N TRP A 254 -16.87 5.80 4.45
CA TRP A 254 -16.94 5.97 5.91
C TRP A 254 -16.19 4.86 6.64
N PHE A 255 -16.49 3.60 6.30
CA PHE A 255 -15.80 2.46 6.89
C PHE A 255 -14.29 2.52 6.62
N ASN A 256 -13.90 2.92 5.40
CA ASN A 256 -12.51 3.01 5.03
C ASN A 256 -11.75 4.15 5.74
N SER A 257 -12.41 5.29 5.94
CA SER A 257 -11.90 6.38 6.77
C SER A 257 -11.65 5.92 8.21
N VAL A 258 -12.56 5.14 8.80
CA VAL A 258 -12.42 4.64 10.17
C VAL A 258 -11.22 3.72 10.32
N LEU A 259 -11.03 2.72 9.45
CA LEU A 259 -9.84 1.86 9.62
C LEU A 259 -8.53 2.58 9.22
N ASN A 260 -8.56 3.54 8.29
CA ASN A 260 -7.40 4.39 8.02
C ASN A 260 -7.03 5.25 9.25
N ALA A 261 -8.02 5.79 9.96
CA ALA A 261 -7.81 6.49 11.24
C ALA A 261 -7.23 5.55 12.31
N ALA A 262 -7.72 4.31 12.38
CA ALA A 262 -7.17 3.30 13.29
C ALA A 262 -5.70 2.98 12.98
N ILE A 263 -5.34 2.82 11.71
CA ILE A 263 -3.94 2.64 11.28
C ILE A 263 -3.09 3.85 11.67
N LEU A 264 -3.60 5.07 11.43
CA LEU A 264 -2.90 6.31 11.79
C LEU A 264 -2.65 6.40 13.29
N LEU A 265 -3.64 6.11 14.12
CA LEU A 265 -3.51 6.14 15.57
C LEU A 265 -2.46 5.13 16.05
N LEU A 266 -2.50 3.90 15.52
CA LEU A 266 -1.50 2.88 15.87
C LEU A 266 -0.09 3.28 15.43
N PHE A 267 0.04 3.85 14.23
CA PHE A 267 1.31 4.34 13.71
C PHE A 267 1.87 5.48 14.57
N LEU A 268 1.03 6.45 14.93
CA LEU A 268 1.41 7.58 15.77
C LEU A 268 1.80 7.12 17.17
N ASN A 269 1.05 6.20 17.77
CA ASN A 269 1.39 5.64 19.08
C ASN A 269 2.77 4.96 19.06
N PHE A 270 3.05 4.15 18.03
CA PHE A 270 4.37 3.53 17.87
C PHE A 270 5.49 4.58 17.66
N TYR A 271 5.21 5.59 16.82
CA TYR A 271 6.16 6.67 16.54
C TYR A 271 6.50 7.49 17.79
N LEU A 272 5.48 7.95 18.52
CA LEU A 272 5.64 8.72 19.76
C LEU A 272 6.38 7.90 20.81
N LYS A 273 6.02 6.62 21.00
CA LYS A 273 6.72 5.73 21.93
C LYS A 273 8.20 5.57 21.57
N SER A 274 8.53 5.47 20.29
CA SER A 274 9.92 5.39 19.83
C SER A 274 10.68 6.71 20.04
N HIS A 275 10.03 7.85 19.80
CA HIS A 275 10.65 9.17 19.92
C HIS A 275 10.86 9.57 21.39
N LEU A 276 9.87 9.36 22.25
CA LEU A 276 9.97 9.60 23.70
C LEU A 276 11.08 8.76 24.31
N ARG A 277 11.22 7.50 23.88
CA ARG A 277 12.32 6.64 24.34
C ARG A 277 13.68 7.18 23.90
N LYS A 278 13.80 7.70 22.67
CA LYS A 278 15.03 8.33 22.17
C LYS A 278 15.38 9.60 22.95
N ASN A 279 14.39 10.43 23.28
CA ASN A 279 14.60 11.64 24.08
C ASN A 279 14.99 11.32 25.53
N SER A 280 14.43 10.26 26.13
CA SER A 280 14.84 9.76 27.44
C SER A 280 16.30 9.29 27.45
N PHE A 281 16.76 8.58 26.40
CA PHE A 281 18.18 8.20 26.28
C PHE A 281 19.11 9.39 25.99
N SER A 282 18.61 10.45 25.36
CA SER A 282 19.40 11.68 25.11
C SER A 282 19.39 12.65 26.30
N GLY A 283 18.48 12.47 27.26
CA GLY A 283 18.39 13.25 28.50
C GLY A 283 19.00 12.57 29.72
N SER A 284 19.51 11.34 29.58
CA SER A 284 20.09 10.53 30.67
C SER A 284 21.58 10.25 30.47
N ALA A 285 22.31 11.21 29.89
CA ALA A 285 23.77 11.29 30.03
C ALA A 285 24.19 12.02 31.32
N ALA A 286 23.24 12.32 32.19
CA ALA A 286 23.43 12.60 33.60
C ALA A 286 22.58 11.60 34.40
N ASP A 287 23.19 11.01 35.41
CA ASP A 287 22.62 10.20 36.50
C ASP A 287 22.35 8.70 36.25
N ASP A 288 23.41 7.94 36.59
CA ASP A 288 23.50 6.83 37.55
C ASP A 288 22.64 5.54 37.45
N TYR A 289 23.27 4.45 37.90
CA TYR A 289 22.98 3.02 37.80
C TYR A 289 21.68 2.52 38.46
N THR A 290 21.02 1.54 37.81
CA THR A 290 20.62 0.17 38.29
C THR A 290 19.27 -0.31 37.72
N GLY A 291 19.23 -1.56 37.20
CA GLY A 291 18.00 -2.38 37.19
C GLY A 291 17.38 -2.89 35.86
N LEU A 292 18.08 -3.78 35.12
CA LEU A 292 17.58 -4.91 34.27
C LEU A 292 16.55 -4.71 33.09
N PRO A 293 16.49 -5.62 32.08
CA PRO A 293 17.49 -6.54 31.55
C PRO A 293 17.89 -6.22 30.09
N ALA A 294 19.20 -6.33 29.83
CA ALA A 294 19.87 -6.11 28.55
C ALA A 294 19.68 -7.28 27.56
N SER A 295 18.51 -7.42 26.94
CA SER A 295 18.30 -8.44 25.88
C SER A 295 17.69 -7.94 24.57
N ALA A 296 17.60 -6.62 24.35
CA ALA A 296 17.06 -6.05 23.11
C ALA A 296 17.96 -5.02 22.41
N ILE A 297 19.17 -4.77 22.93
CA ILE A 297 20.07 -3.72 22.40
C ILE A 297 21.13 -4.29 21.44
N ASP A 298 21.41 -5.60 21.49
CA ASP A 298 22.52 -6.19 20.73
C ASP A 298 22.27 -6.44 19.22
N ALA A 299 21.15 -5.94 18.68
CA ALA A 299 20.83 -6.05 17.24
C ALA A 299 20.88 -4.71 16.49
N ALA A 300 21.18 -3.60 17.17
CA ALA A 300 21.21 -2.26 16.57
C ALA A 300 22.63 -1.67 16.45
N THR A 301 23.63 -2.23 17.13
CA THR A 301 24.99 -1.64 17.17
C THR A 301 25.98 -2.27 16.19
N LYS A 302 25.64 -3.36 15.48
CA LYS A 302 26.57 -4.07 14.57
C LYS A 302 26.41 -3.73 13.09
N LYS A 303 26.06 -2.49 12.76
CA LYS A 303 26.12 -1.97 11.38
C LYS A 303 26.56 -0.49 11.35
N VAL A 304 27.58 -0.17 12.12
CA VAL A 304 28.45 1.00 11.92
C VAL A 304 29.88 0.52 12.18
N SER A 305 30.41 -0.21 11.21
CA SER A 305 31.84 -0.34 10.88
C SER A 305 31.92 -0.97 9.50
#